data_AF-A0A150WSP0-F1
#
_entry.id   AF-A0A150WSP0-F1
#
_cell.length_a   1.000
_cell.length_b   1.000
_cell.length_c   1.000
_cell.angle_alpha   90.00
_cell.angle_beta   90.00
_cell.angle_gamma   90.00
#
_symmetry.space_group_name_H-M   'P 1'
#
loop_
_entity.id
_entity.type
_entity.pdbx_description
1 polymer ?
#
loop_
_entity_poly.entity_id
_entity_poly.type
_entity_poly.pdbx_seq_one_letter_code
_entity_poly.pdbx_strand_id
1 'polypeptide(L)'
;MKKALAAFAFLFSAQAFALVDMKNANYSNTWIDMDVPGSGYDLKVVRTYNSRSLFNGMFGFGWCSDFETSMEVNAEGNIKVKECGGGMEITFSPREVTRKDVDNTISQIITKMRAQKKVGVTESSLAALKTQLLEDDNARSEYATQYGVAVPVREGTKFFANGREVENFVFNKTYYTRNMPDGSAQRFSPQGKLTHIYDKNGNFLKFEYDKDVIATIQDNNSRRLSFKYYQNKKVKSISGPNGLLVEFKFANLDDLSWVKNAWGKTYTFEYDELHNLTKATWPDKTFIAVKYDKKNDWVLGFTDRDKCLESYKYEFSQNDPKNHYWSTVKKTCGKEVMADNKYEFWHQQRPDGQYFLQRVMTTVNGSVTDISYHEVFGKPISIRRNAERISYEYYPDGLVKVKASPTARMNYEYDPKIKKVSSVTTNFFNEKGAKISTKTSQFKYDGKGNLAFAQNSDGQKINMTYDNRGRIATITDQAKKVVKIEYEERYGKPSVVTRPGLGTIVVSYKSNGEINKVDSKEGPSVAMQVASTFNNLLDVIAPATAELYL
;
A
#
# COMPACT_ATOMS: atom_id res chain seq x y z
N MET A 1 10.64 40.37 22.70
CA MET A 1 9.41 40.05 21.94
C MET A 1 9.57 38.67 21.31
N LYS A 2 8.77 37.70 21.79
CA LYS A 2 8.74 36.32 21.31
C LYS A 2 8.20 36.30 19.87
N LYS A 3 8.98 35.84 18.89
CA LYS A 3 8.46 35.48 17.55
C LYS A 3 8.97 34.09 17.16
N ALA A 4 7.98 33.23 16.97
CA ALA A 4 7.95 31.84 16.56
C ALA A 4 9.09 31.39 15.63
N LEU A 5 9.85 30.40 16.10
CA LEU A 5 10.47 29.41 15.23
C LEU A 5 9.32 28.48 14.78
N ALA A 6 8.89 28.61 13.54
CA ALA A 6 7.93 27.69 12.94
C ALA A 6 8.60 26.31 12.84
N ALA A 7 8.19 25.40 13.70
CA ALA A 7 8.43 23.99 13.51
C ALA A 7 7.79 23.60 12.17
N PHE A 8 8.61 23.15 11.22
CA PHE A 8 8.15 22.44 10.04
C PHE A 8 7.57 21.10 10.49
N ALA A 9 6.35 21.15 11.02
CA ALA A 9 5.46 20.00 10.99
C ALA A 9 5.19 19.77 9.50
N PHE A 10 5.72 18.67 8.97
CA PHE A 10 5.14 18.06 7.77
C PHE A 10 3.67 17.81 8.11
N LEU A 11 2.82 18.77 7.75
CA LEU A 11 1.41 18.54 7.54
C LEU A 11 1.37 17.58 6.35
N PHE A 12 1.49 16.28 6.64
CA PHE A 12 0.70 15.32 5.90
C PHE A 12 -0.71 15.87 5.97
N SER A 13 -1.20 16.43 4.86
CA SER A 13 -2.63 16.48 4.65
C SER A 13 -3.07 15.03 4.80
N ALA A 14 -3.57 14.70 5.98
CA ALA A 14 -4.39 13.53 6.15
C ALA A 14 -5.55 13.80 5.21
N GLN A 15 -5.44 13.33 3.96
CA GLN A 15 -6.63 12.91 3.25
C GLN A 15 -7.27 11.96 4.25
N ALA A 16 -8.33 12.43 4.92
CA ALA A 16 -9.16 11.59 5.72
C ALA A 16 -9.73 10.59 4.71
N PHE A 17 -9.05 9.45 4.56
CA PHE A 17 -9.62 8.31 3.88
C PHE A 17 -10.95 8.09 4.59
N ALA A 18 -12.05 8.12 3.84
CA ALA A 18 -13.32 7.66 4.37
C ALA A 18 -13.04 6.26 4.93
N LEU A 19 -13.22 6.09 6.24
CA LEU A 19 -12.89 4.83 6.91
C LEU A 19 -13.82 3.70 6.44
N VAL A 20 -14.95 4.05 5.81
CA VAL A 20 -15.86 3.11 5.16
C VAL A 20 -15.72 3.25 3.64
N ASP A 21 -15.40 2.14 2.97
CA ASP A 21 -15.33 2.06 1.51
C ASP A 21 -16.75 1.92 0.92
N MET A 22 -17.16 2.93 0.15
CA MET A 22 -18.50 3.01 -0.43
C MET A 22 -18.76 1.96 -1.51
N LYS A 23 -17.72 1.33 -2.05
CA LYS A 23 -17.86 0.29 -3.07
C LYS A 23 -18.30 -1.05 -2.47
N ASN A 24 -17.81 -1.38 -1.27
CA ASN A 24 -17.99 -2.73 -0.70
C ASN A 24 -18.47 -2.72 0.76
N ALA A 25 -18.87 -1.57 1.31
CA ALA A 25 -19.35 -1.41 2.68
C ALA A 25 -18.33 -1.79 3.76
N ASN A 26 -17.04 -1.78 3.44
CA ASN A 26 -15.97 -2.21 4.34
C ASN A 26 -15.50 -1.07 5.25
N TYR A 27 -15.46 -1.29 6.56
CA TYR A 27 -14.75 -0.40 7.48
C TYR A 27 -13.28 -0.83 7.60
N SER A 28 -12.36 0.10 7.39
CA SER A 28 -10.92 -0.11 7.55
C SER A 28 -10.28 1.04 8.29
N ASN A 29 -9.41 0.74 9.26
CA ASN A 29 -8.66 1.75 9.99
C ASN A 29 -7.33 1.19 10.46
N THR A 30 -6.35 2.05 10.72
CA THR A 30 -4.96 1.67 10.96
C THR A 30 -4.42 2.33 12.23
N TRP A 31 -3.67 1.56 13.02
CA TRP A 31 -3.08 1.97 14.28
C TRP A 31 -1.58 1.68 14.28
N ILE A 32 -0.82 2.61 14.84
CA ILE A 32 0.62 2.46 15.06
C ILE A 32 0.81 2.24 16.55
N ASP A 33 1.38 1.09 16.93
CA ASP A 33 1.62 0.77 18.34
C ASP A 33 3.08 0.99 18.75
N MET A 34 4.00 0.99 17.80
CA MET A 34 5.41 1.30 18.03
C MET A 34 6.03 1.88 16.76
N ASP A 35 6.91 2.85 16.89
CA ASP A 35 7.69 3.41 15.80
C ASP A 35 9.11 3.73 16.29
N VAL A 36 10.10 3.04 15.72
CA VAL A 36 11.52 3.27 16.02
C VAL A 36 12.23 3.64 14.73
N PRO A 37 12.43 4.95 14.48
CA PRO A 37 13.04 5.44 13.25
C PRO A 37 14.40 4.81 12.99
N GLY A 38 14.62 4.34 11.77
CA GLY A 38 15.83 3.64 11.35
C GLY A 38 16.54 4.28 10.18
N SER A 39 17.64 3.65 9.79
CA SER A 39 18.41 4.04 8.62
C SER A 39 18.13 3.04 7.49
N GLY A 40 17.09 3.32 6.70
CA GLY A 40 16.46 2.36 5.82
C GLY A 40 15.02 2.11 6.28
N TYR A 41 14.75 0.93 6.84
CA TYR A 41 13.44 0.64 7.45
C TYR A 41 13.34 1.08 8.90
N ASP A 42 12.18 1.62 9.24
CA ASP A 42 11.76 1.82 10.62
C ASP A 42 11.31 0.48 11.22
N LEU A 43 11.61 0.26 12.51
CA LEU A 43 10.99 -0.84 13.24
C LEU A 43 9.63 -0.35 13.75
N LYS A 44 8.61 -0.56 12.92
CA LYS A 44 7.27 -0.01 13.12
C LYS A 44 6.23 -1.11 13.26
N VAL A 45 5.51 -1.14 14.37
CA VAL A 45 4.37 -2.06 14.57
C VAL A 45 3.11 -1.33 14.14
N VAL A 46 2.58 -1.74 12.99
CA VAL A 46 1.34 -1.21 12.43
C VAL A 46 0.32 -2.34 12.30
N ARG A 47 -0.93 -2.04 12.67
CA ARG A 47 -2.05 -2.95 12.51
C ARG A 47 -3.20 -2.26 11.82
N THR A 48 -3.90 -3.00 10.97
CA THR A 48 -5.09 -2.51 10.29
C THR A 48 -6.25 -3.45 10.60
N TYR A 49 -7.37 -2.88 11.05
CA TYR A 49 -8.63 -3.60 11.15
C TYR A 49 -9.38 -3.47 9.83
N ASN A 50 -10.02 -4.55 9.39
CA ASN A 50 -10.85 -4.58 8.20
C ASN A 50 -12.10 -5.42 8.49
N SER A 51 -13.27 -4.78 8.47
CA SER A 51 -14.53 -5.43 8.89
C SER A 51 -15.02 -6.52 7.95
N ARG A 52 -14.46 -6.62 6.73
CA ARG A 52 -14.78 -7.69 5.78
C ARG A 52 -13.73 -8.78 5.74
N SER A 53 -12.69 -8.68 6.56
CA SER A 53 -11.62 -9.66 6.57
C SER A 53 -11.94 -10.81 7.51
N LEU A 54 -11.92 -12.03 6.97
CA LEU A 54 -11.94 -13.26 7.77
C LEU A 54 -10.53 -13.64 8.28
N PHE A 55 -9.54 -12.78 8.07
CA PHE A 55 -8.18 -13.04 8.51
C PHE A 55 -8.11 -13.00 10.04
N ASN A 56 -7.52 -14.05 10.62
CA ASN A 56 -7.33 -14.17 12.06
C ASN A 56 -5.83 -14.35 12.37
N GLY A 57 -5.11 -13.23 12.38
CA GLY A 57 -3.67 -13.19 12.56
C GLY A 57 -3.22 -13.16 14.01
N MET A 58 -1.96 -12.75 14.23
CA MET A 58 -1.39 -12.56 15.57
C MET A 58 -2.13 -11.50 16.38
N PHE A 59 -2.81 -10.56 15.70
CA PHE A 59 -3.56 -9.47 16.31
C PHE A 59 -5.07 -9.71 16.45
N GLY A 60 -5.55 -10.92 16.13
CA GLY A 60 -6.96 -11.28 16.28
C GLY A 60 -7.76 -11.24 15.00
N PHE A 61 -9.05 -11.55 15.11
CA PHE A 61 -9.98 -11.60 13.98
C PHE A 61 -10.18 -10.20 13.37
N GLY A 62 -10.14 -10.11 12.04
CA GLY A 62 -10.27 -8.87 11.28
C GLY A 62 -9.05 -7.95 11.36
N TRP A 63 -8.02 -8.30 12.13
CA TRP A 63 -6.78 -7.52 12.26
C TRP A 63 -5.64 -8.15 11.49
N CYS A 64 -4.88 -7.33 10.78
CA CYS A 64 -3.67 -7.74 10.09
C CYS A 64 -2.51 -6.77 10.30
N SER A 65 -1.32 -7.21 9.90
CA SER A 65 -0.12 -6.38 9.78
C SER A 65 0.69 -6.80 8.55
N ASP A 66 1.48 -5.88 7.99
CA ASP A 66 2.38 -6.18 6.87
C ASP A 66 3.46 -7.22 7.24
N PHE A 67 3.67 -7.46 8.53
CA PHE A 67 4.51 -8.56 9.03
C PHE A 67 3.91 -9.94 8.74
N GLU A 68 2.61 -10.01 8.49
CA GLU A 68 1.86 -11.25 8.22
C GLU A 68 1.67 -11.49 6.72
N THR A 69 2.32 -10.67 5.88
CA THR A 69 2.35 -10.89 4.43
C THR A 69 2.94 -12.27 4.14
N SER A 70 2.22 -13.03 3.31
CA SER A 70 2.59 -14.40 2.95
C SER A 70 2.30 -14.65 1.49
N MET A 71 2.85 -15.75 0.97
CA MET A 71 2.49 -16.24 -0.35
C MET A 71 2.21 -17.74 -0.33
N GLU A 72 1.45 -18.20 -1.31
CA GLU A 72 1.21 -19.62 -1.54
C GLU A 72 1.36 -19.94 -3.03
N VAL A 73 1.74 -21.18 -3.34
CA VAL A 73 1.77 -21.68 -4.71
C VAL A 73 0.51 -22.49 -4.93
N ASN A 74 -0.28 -22.09 -5.94
CA ASN A 74 -1.53 -22.77 -6.26
C ASN A 74 -1.30 -24.05 -7.10
N ALA A 75 -2.37 -24.82 -7.34
CA ALA A 75 -2.31 -26.06 -8.11
C ALA A 75 -1.69 -25.91 -9.52
N GLU A 76 -1.89 -24.76 -10.16
CA GLU A 76 -1.39 -24.46 -11.50
C GLU A 76 0.07 -23.95 -11.49
N GLY A 77 0.70 -23.87 -10.32
CA GLY A 77 2.07 -23.40 -10.15
C GLY A 77 2.21 -21.88 -10.16
N ASN A 78 1.10 -21.14 -9.98
CA ASN A 78 1.11 -19.68 -9.84
C ASN A 78 1.34 -19.28 -8.38
N ILE A 79 1.79 -18.04 -8.16
CA ILE A 79 2.02 -17.51 -6.82
C ILE A 79 0.88 -16.59 -6.46
N LYS A 80 0.24 -16.84 -5.33
CA LYS A 80 -0.80 -16.00 -4.76
C LYS A 80 -0.25 -15.33 -3.51
N VAL A 81 -0.29 -14.00 -3.48
CA VAL A 81 0.21 -13.20 -2.36
C VAL A 81 -0.95 -12.68 -1.54
N LYS A 82 -0.82 -12.82 -0.22
CA LYS A 82 -1.75 -12.32 0.77
C LYS A 82 -1.08 -11.21 1.56
N GLU A 83 -1.64 -10.01 1.49
CA GLU A 83 -1.14 -8.82 2.19
C GLU A 83 -2.18 -8.31 3.18
N CYS A 84 -1.74 -7.44 4.10
CA CYS A 84 -2.64 -6.76 5.01
C CYS A 84 -3.46 -5.67 4.27
N GLY A 85 -4.75 -5.56 4.60
CA GLY A 85 -5.60 -4.44 4.16
C GLY A 85 -6.47 -4.70 2.92
N GLY A 86 -7.51 -5.54 3.06
CA GLY A 86 -8.62 -5.60 2.09
C GLY A 86 -8.87 -6.93 1.40
N GLY A 87 -8.03 -7.94 1.64
CA GLY A 87 -8.19 -9.25 0.98
C GLY A 87 -7.88 -9.21 -0.52
N MET A 88 -7.06 -8.26 -0.97
CA MET A 88 -6.57 -8.26 -2.35
C MET A 88 -5.52 -9.35 -2.48
N GLU A 89 -5.94 -10.50 -2.99
CA GLU A 89 -5.05 -11.59 -3.35
C GLU A 89 -4.53 -11.33 -4.77
N ILE A 90 -3.23 -11.07 -4.88
CA ILE A 90 -2.61 -10.83 -6.19
C ILE A 90 -2.04 -12.17 -6.67
N THR A 91 -2.52 -12.62 -7.83
CA THR A 91 -1.99 -13.81 -8.48
C THR A 91 -0.93 -13.42 -9.50
N PHE A 92 0.24 -14.04 -9.38
CA PHE A 92 1.39 -13.91 -10.26
C PHE A 92 1.55 -15.18 -11.07
N SER A 93 1.59 -15.03 -12.39
CA SER A 93 1.68 -16.14 -13.32
C SER A 93 2.82 -15.95 -14.31
N PRO A 94 3.46 -17.04 -14.80
CA PRO A 94 4.54 -16.94 -15.77
C PRO A 94 4.03 -16.63 -17.19
N ARG A 95 2.76 -16.97 -17.44
CA ARG A 95 1.97 -16.61 -18.61
C ARG A 95 0.52 -16.44 -18.17
N GLU A 96 -0.31 -15.89 -19.06
CA GLU A 96 -1.75 -15.85 -18.84
C GLU A 96 -2.30 -17.25 -18.57
N VAL A 97 -3.03 -17.39 -17.46
CA VAL A 97 -3.69 -18.64 -17.07
C VAL A 97 -5.02 -18.69 -17.80
N THR A 98 -5.20 -19.74 -18.59
CA THR A 98 -6.41 -19.92 -19.37
C THR A 98 -7.39 -20.81 -18.64
N ARG A 99 -8.67 -20.70 -19.00
CA ARG A 99 -9.71 -21.60 -18.52
C ARG A 99 -9.34 -23.09 -18.71
N LYS A 100 -8.70 -23.41 -19.83
CA LYS A 100 -8.23 -24.76 -20.17
C LYS A 100 -7.20 -25.29 -19.16
N ASP A 101 -6.34 -24.44 -18.62
CA ASP A 101 -5.35 -24.85 -17.61
C ASP A 101 -6.04 -25.33 -16.34
N VAL A 102 -7.03 -24.57 -15.86
CA VAL A 102 -7.83 -24.91 -14.67
C VAL A 102 -8.64 -26.19 -14.89
N ASP A 103 -9.33 -26.32 -16.02
CA ASP A 103 -10.13 -27.51 -16.34
C ASP A 103 -9.26 -28.78 -16.43
N ASN A 104 -8.01 -28.65 -16.91
CA ASN A 104 -7.05 -29.75 -16.93
C ASN A 104 -6.68 -30.20 -15.52
N THR A 105 -6.35 -29.28 -14.61
CA THR A 105 -6.06 -29.60 -13.20
C THR A 105 -7.23 -30.33 -12.56
N ILE A 106 -8.45 -29.78 -12.68
CA ILE A 106 -9.67 -30.40 -12.14
C ILE A 106 -9.85 -31.81 -12.71
N SER A 107 -9.65 -32.00 -14.01
CA SER A 107 -9.80 -33.31 -14.66
C SER A 107 -8.79 -34.33 -14.12
N GLN A 108 -7.56 -33.93 -13.82
CA GLN A 108 -6.54 -34.79 -13.23
C GLN A 108 -6.90 -35.19 -11.78
N ILE A 109 -7.38 -34.24 -10.96
CA ILE A 109 -7.89 -34.50 -9.61
C ILE A 109 -9.00 -35.55 -9.65
N ILE A 110 -10.03 -35.32 -10.47
CA ILE A 110 -11.20 -36.21 -10.57
C ILE A 110 -10.79 -37.60 -11.07
N THR A 111 -9.84 -37.68 -12.00
CA THR A 111 -9.31 -38.96 -12.49
C THR A 111 -8.61 -39.75 -11.39
N LYS A 112 -7.76 -39.09 -10.58
CA LYS A 112 -7.08 -39.71 -9.44
C LYS A 112 -8.07 -40.12 -8.35
N MET A 113 -9.10 -39.32 -8.09
CA MET A 113 -10.18 -39.65 -7.16
C MET A 113 -10.95 -40.91 -7.58
N ARG A 114 -11.35 -41.00 -8.86
CA ARG A 114 -12.03 -42.18 -9.41
C ARG A 114 -11.17 -43.45 -9.27
N ALA A 115 -9.86 -43.32 -9.48
CA ALA A 115 -8.93 -44.45 -9.38
C ALA A 115 -8.82 -45.03 -7.96
N GLN A 116 -9.06 -44.25 -6.90
CA GLN A 116 -8.98 -44.72 -5.51
C GLN A 116 -10.21 -45.52 -5.06
N LYS A 117 -11.30 -45.56 -5.82
CA LYS A 117 -12.53 -46.33 -5.54
C LYS A 117 -13.05 -46.21 -4.09
N LYS A 118 -12.94 -45.02 -3.48
CA LYS A 118 -13.45 -44.78 -2.12
C LYS A 118 -14.97 -44.88 -2.10
N VAL A 119 -15.50 -45.51 -1.04
CA VAL A 119 -16.94 -45.66 -0.80
C VAL A 119 -17.57 -44.27 -0.69
N GLY A 120 -18.67 -44.03 -1.43
CA GLY A 120 -19.43 -42.76 -1.40
C GLY A 120 -19.14 -41.78 -2.56
N VAL A 121 -18.17 -42.06 -3.43
CA VAL A 121 -17.91 -41.23 -4.62
C VAL A 121 -18.88 -41.61 -5.75
N THR A 122 -19.88 -40.76 -6.00
CA THR A 122 -20.86 -40.89 -7.09
C THR A 122 -20.59 -39.88 -8.21
N GLU A 123 -21.11 -40.12 -9.42
CA GLU A 123 -20.96 -39.14 -10.53
C GLU A 123 -21.60 -37.79 -10.22
N SER A 124 -22.70 -37.76 -9.45
CA SER A 124 -23.30 -36.51 -8.97
C SER A 124 -22.37 -35.76 -8.00
N SER A 125 -21.74 -36.46 -7.05
CA SER A 125 -20.78 -35.85 -6.13
C SER A 125 -19.54 -35.30 -6.85
N LEU A 126 -19.07 -35.97 -7.91
CA LEU A 126 -17.96 -35.50 -8.73
C LEU A 126 -18.32 -34.27 -9.57
N ALA A 127 -19.57 -34.19 -10.06
CA ALA A 127 -20.04 -33.00 -10.77
C ALA A 127 -20.11 -31.78 -9.85
N ALA A 128 -20.65 -31.94 -8.64
CA ALA A 128 -20.66 -30.88 -7.63
C ALA A 128 -19.24 -30.44 -7.25
N LEU A 129 -18.33 -31.40 -7.04
CA LEU A 129 -16.93 -31.10 -6.74
C LEU A 129 -16.25 -30.36 -7.90
N LYS A 130 -16.51 -30.71 -9.17
CA LYS A 130 -15.94 -29.96 -10.31
C LYS A 130 -16.33 -28.48 -10.27
N THR A 131 -17.59 -28.18 -9.94
CA THR A 131 -18.04 -26.79 -9.78
C THR A 131 -17.32 -26.12 -8.61
N GLN A 132 -17.21 -26.79 -7.47
CA GLN A 132 -16.48 -26.26 -6.31
C GLN A 132 -15.01 -25.98 -6.64
N LEU A 133 -14.28 -26.96 -7.19
CA LEU A 133 -12.85 -26.80 -7.52
C LEU A 133 -12.63 -25.73 -8.59
N LEU A 134 -13.66 -25.38 -9.35
CA LEU A 134 -13.57 -24.33 -10.33
C LEU A 134 -13.71 -22.93 -9.71
N GLU A 135 -14.63 -22.81 -8.76
CA GLU A 135 -14.97 -21.56 -8.09
C GLU A 135 -14.01 -21.25 -6.92
N ASP A 136 -13.39 -22.28 -6.34
CA ASP A 136 -12.50 -22.20 -5.18
C ASP A 136 -11.10 -22.74 -5.53
N ASP A 137 -10.14 -21.82 -5.66
CA ASP A 137 -8.75 -22.13 -5.99
C ASP A 137 -7.97 -22.75 -4.83
N ASN A 138 -8.34 -22.43 -3.59
CA ASN A 138 -7.74 -23.01 -2.39
C ASN A 138 -8.13 -24.49 -2.28
N ALA A 139 -9.43 -24.80 -2.41
CA ALA A 139 -9.90 -26.18 -2.46
C ALA A 139 -9.24 -26.95 -3.61
N ARG A 140 -9.12 -26.34 -4.80
CA ARG A 140 -8.40 -26.95 -5.93
C ARG A 140 -6.94 -27.26 -5.59
N SER A 141 -6.24 -26.35 -4.91
CA SER A 141 -4.84 -26.51 -4.52
C SER A 141 -4.63 -27.59 -3.46
N GLU A 142 -5.54 -27.69 -2.49
CA GLU A 142 -5.52 -28.75 -1.48
C GLU A 142 -5.69 -30.14 -2.11
N TYR A 143 -6.72 -30.31 -2.96
CA TYR A 143 -6.95 -31.56 -3.68
C TYR A 143 -5.79 -31.86 -4.63
N ALA A 144 -5.28 -30.87 -5.37
CA ALA A 144 -4.16 -31.08 -6.28
C ALA A 144 -2.91 -31.59 -5.56
N THR A 145 -2.63 -31.03 -4.38
CA THR A 145 -1.53 -31.48 -3.51
C THR A 145 -1.78 -32.89 -3.00
N GLN A 146 -2.98 -33.16 -2.47
CA GLN A 146 -3.38 -34.47 -1.96
C GLN A 146 -3.23 -35.59 -3.00
N TYR A 147 -3.56 -35.31 -4.26
CA TYR A 147 -3.49 -36.29 -5.35
C TYR A 147 -2.20 -36.22 -6.19
N GLY A 148 -1.25 -35.35 -5.82
CA GLY A 148 0.04 -35.22 -6.49
C GLY A 148 -0.05 -34.73 -7.93
N VAL A 149 -0.98 -33.83 -8.22
CA VAL A 149 -1.23 -33.24 -9.55
C VAL A 149 -0.91 -31.75 -9.62
N ALA A 150 -0.42 -31.16 -8.53
CA ALA A 150 0.05 -29.78 -8.51
C ALA A 150 1.26 -29.59 -9.44
N VAL A 151 1.28 -28.48 -10.18
CA VAL A 151 2.37 -28.12 -11.10
C VAL A 151 3.56 -27.59 -10.29
N PRO A 152 4.75 -28.21 -10.37
CA PRO A 152 5.91 -27.75 -9.62
C PRO A 152 6.49 -26.46 -10.22
N VAL A 153 6.86 -25.52 -9.34
CA VAL A 153 7.59 -24.31 -9.74
C VAL A 153 9.06 -24.64 -10.00
N ARG A 154 9.56 -24.25 -11.17
CA ARG A 154 10.97 -24.46 -11.56
C ARG A 154 11.82 -23.27 -11.11
N GLU A 155 13.10 -23.54 -10.86
CA GLU A 155 14.07 -22.49 -10.57
C GLU A 155 14.15 -21.48 -11.72
N GLY A 156 14.28 -20.20 -11.38
CA GLY A 156 14.42 -19.11 -12.34
C GLY A 156 13.12 -18.72 -13.05
N THR A 157 12.00 -19.41 -12.79
CA THR A 157 10.70 -19.00 -13.31
C THR A 157 10.35 -17.60 -12.80
N LYS A 158 10.00 -16.71 -13.74
CA LYS A 158 9.49 -15.37 -13.46
C LYS A 158 7.97 -15.38 -13.53
N PHE A 159 7.33 -14.80 -12.53
CA PHE A 159 5.88 -14.64 -12.46
C PHE A 159 5.54 -13.16 -12.41
N PHE A 160 4.57 -12.69 -13.17
CA PHE A 160 4.22 -11.27 -13.25
C PHE A 160 2.81 -11.06 -12.70
N ALA A 161 2.58 -9.94 -11.99
CA ALA A 161 1.23 -9.59 -11.54
C ALA A 161 0.33 -9.45 -12.77
N ASN A 162 -0.75 -10.24 -12.82
CA ASN A 162 -1.66 -10.33 -13.97
C ASN A 162 -0.94 -10.56 -15.33
N GLY A 163 0.27 -11.14 -15.32
CA GLY A 163 1.05 -11.45 -16.51
C GLY A 163 1.74 -10.28 -17.24
N ARG A 164 1.66 -9.03 -16.74
CA ARG A 164 2.07 -7.84 -17.54
C ARG A 164 2.82 -6.73 -16.81
N GLU A 165 2.82 -6.72 -15.47
CA GLU A 165 3.38 -5.60 -14.71
C GLU A 165 4.89 -5.76 -14.42
N VAL A 166 5.54 -4.65 -14.05
CA VAL A 166 6.97 -4.59 -13.66
C VAL A 166 7.24 -5.45 -12.42
N GLU A 167 6.22 -5.61 -11.57
CA GLU A 167 6.28 -6.43 -10.37
C GLU A 167 6.33 -7.92 -10.71
N ASN A 168 7.26 -8.64 -10.08
CA ASN A 168 7.47 -10.04 -10.40
C ASN A 168 7.99 -10.89 -9.23
N PHE A 169 7.73 -12.19 -9.29
CA PHE A 169 8.39 -13.19 -8.44
C PHE A 169 9.47 -13.95 -9.20
N VAL A 170 10.54 -14.31 -8.49
CA VAL A 170 11.56 -15.24 -8.95
C VAL A 170 11.82 -16.31 -7.89
N PHE A 171 11.77 -17.58 -8.28
CA PHE A 171 12.11 -18.70 -7.39
C PHE A 171 13.59 -19.10 -7.53
N ASN A 172 14.33 -19.13 -6.41
CA ASN A 172 15.76 -19.48 -6.36
C ASN A 172 15.99 -20.65 -5.40
N LYS A 173 15.48 -21.84 -5.77
CA LYS A 173 15.52 -23.17 -5.10
C LYS A 173 15.05 -23.25 -3.64
N THR A 174 15.44 -22.30 -2.80
CA THR A 174 15.30 -22.26 -1.35
C THR A 174 14.46 -21.07 -0.87
N TYR A 175 14.18 -20.10 -1.74
CA TYR A 175 13.31 -18.97 -1.43
C TYR A 175 12.71 -18.36 -2.70
N TYR A 176 11.65 -17.59 -2.51
CA TYR A 176 11.01 -16.77 -3.53
C TYR A 176 11.35 -15.30 -3.27
N THR A 177 11.57 -14.54 -4.33
CA THR A 177 11.80 -13.09 -4.25
C THR A 177 10.75 -12.36 -5.05
N ARG A 178 9.93 -11.54 -4.40
CA ARG A 178 9.05 -10.55 -5.03
C ARG A 178 9.83 -9.27 -5.25
N ASN A 179 9.93 -8.80 -6.48
CA ASN A 179 10.57 -7.54 -6.84
C ASN A 179 9.47 -6.52 -7.17
N MET A 180 9.45 -5.40 -6.46
CA MET A 180 8.47 -4.34 -6.64
C MET A 180 8.96 -3.28 -7.65
N PRO A 181 8.05 -2.53 -8.29
CA PRO A 181 8.42 -1.52 -9.30
C PRO A 181 9.32 -0.40 -8.78
N ASP A 182 9.30 -0.13 -7.47
CA ASP A 182 10.14 0.89 -6.82
C ASP A 182 11.59 0.42 -6.55
N GLY A 183 11.90 -0.83 -6.89
CA GLY A 183 13.20 -1.48 -6.67
C GLY A 183 13.35 -2.14 -5.31
N SER A 184 12.33 -2.06 -4.43
CA SER A 184 12.29 -2.85 -3.20
C SER A 184 12.03 -4.32 -3.52
N ALA A 185 12.29 -5.21 -2.56
CA ALA A 185 12.03 -6.64 -2.70
C ALA A 185 11.59 -7.30 -1.38
N GLN A 186 10.79 -8.35 -1.49
CA GLN A 186 10.42 -9.22 -0.36
C GLN A 186 10.92 -10.63 -0.62
N ARG A 187 11.45 -11.32 0.39
CA ARG A 187 11.83 -12.73 0.29
C ARG A 187 10.96 -13.61 1.14
N PHE A 188 10.53 -14.73 0.58
CA PHE A 188 9.67 -15.72 1.23
C PHE A 188 10.37 -17.07 1.29
N SER A 189 10.20 -17.77 2.41
CA SER A 189 10.56 -19.18 2.53
C SER A 189 9.75 -20.05 1.54
N PRO A 190 10.14 -21.30 1.27
CA PRO A 190 9.34 -22.21 0.43
C PRO A 190 7.95 -22.48 0.99
N GLN A 191 7.75 -22.31 2.30
CA GLN A 191 6.46 -22.43 2.98
C GLN A 191 5.66 -21.11 2.95
N GLY A 192 6.13 -20.09 2.23
CA GLY A 192 5.37 -18.86 2.04
C GLY A 192 5.51 -17.79 3.13
N LYS A 193 6.30 -18.05 4.17
CA LYS A 193 6.57 -17.08 5.25
C LYS A 193 7.52 -15.98 4.79
N LEU A 194 7.19 -14.72 5.02
CA LEU A 194 8.06 -13.57 4.75
C LEU A 194 9.30 -13.62 5.65
N THR A 195 10.48 -13.70 5.04
CA THR A 195 11.77 -13.79 5.74
C THR A 195 12.54 -12.48 5.72
N HIS A 196 12.37 -11.67 4.66
CA HIS A 196 13.05 -10.40 4.54
C HIS A 196 12.23 -9.40 3.73
N ILE A 197 12.40 -8.13 4.06
CA ILE A 197 12.01 -6.98 3.24
C ILE A 197 13.29 -6.20 2.96
N TYR A 198 13.50 -5.79 1.72
CA TYR A 198 14.64 -5.00 1.26
C TYR A 198 14.15 -3.75 0.55
N ASP A 199 14.81 -2.62 0.80
CA ASP A 199 14.69 -1.47 -0.08
C ASP A 199 15.67 -1.61 -1.26
N LYS A 200 15.55 -0.73 -2.25
CA LYS A 200 16.44 -0.67 -3.42
C LYS A 200 17.91 -0.43 -3.09
N ASN A 201 18.23 0.04 -1.88
CA ASN A 201 19.59 0.33 -1.43
C ASN A 201 20.22 -0.85 -0.67
N GLY A 202 19.43 -1.88 -0.36
CA GLY A 202 19.84 -3.08 0.37
C GLY A 202 19.65 -2.96 1.88
N ASN A 203 19.01 -1.90 2.39
CA ASN A 203 18.57 -1.87 3.78
C ASN A 203 17.43 -2.88 3.95
N PHE A 204 17.32 -3.50 5.14
CA PHE A 204 16.40 -4.63 5.30
C PHE A 204 15.74 -4.70 6.67
N LEU A 205 14.61 -5.39 6.69
CA LEU A 205 14.06 -6.08 7.85
C LEU A 205 14.19 -7.59 7.65
N LYS A 206 14.69 -8.30 8.65
CA LYS A 206 14.85 -9.76 8.68
C LYS A 206 13.90 -10.36 9.71
N PHE A 207 13.16 -11.37 9.30
CA PHE A 207 12.15 -12.06 10.11
C PHE A 207 12.69 -13.43 10.51
N GLU A 208 12.70 -13.70 11.81
CA GLU A 208 13.09 -15.00 12.37
C GLU A 208 11.85 -15.60 13.03
N TYR A 209 11.57 -16.87 12.73
CA TYR A 209 10.38 -17.59 13.21
C TYR A 209 10.76 -18.62 14.27
N ASP A 210 9.90 -18.77 15.28
CA ASP A 210 9.84 -19.98 16.10
C ASP A 210 8.63 -20.80 15.63
N LYS A 211 8.91 -21.88 14.89
CA LYS A 211 7.90 -22.69 14.18
C LYS A 211 7.06 -21.83 13.24
N ASP A 212 5.86 -21.45 13.67
CA ASP A 212 4.86 -20.73 12.85
C ASP A 212 4.68 -19.27 13.21
N VAL A 213 5.27 -18.81 14.32
CA VAL A 213 5.11 -17.44 14.80
C VAL A 213 6.42 -16.67 14.64
N ILE A 214 6.33 -15.37 14.40
CA ILE A 214 7.49 -14.50 14.28
C ILE A 214 8.12 -14.37 15.67
N ALA A 215 9.35 -14.81 15.84
CA ALA A 215 10.07 -14.63 17.10
C ALA A 215 10.71 -13.25 17.19
N THR A 216 11.41 -12.83 16.12
CA THR A 216 12.05 -11.51 16.05
C THR A 216 11.98 -10.89 14.67
N ILE A 217 12.01 -9.56 14.62
CA ILE A 217 12.24 -8.77 13.41
C ILE A 217 13.45 -7.89 13.67
N GLN A 218 14.48 -8.01 12.83
CA GLN A 218 15.75 -7.30 12.98
C GLN A 218 15.99 -6.36 11.80
N ASP A 219 16.45 -5.14 12.05
CA ASP A 219 16.89 -4.23 10.99
C ASP A 219 18.39 -4.37 10.65
N ASN A 220 18.85 -3.62 9.65
CA ASN A 220 20.24 -3.57 9.22
C ASN A 220 21.21 -2.98 10.28
N ASN A 221 20.72 -2.38 11.36
CA ASN A 221 21.52 -1.91 12.51
C ASN A 221 21.54 -2.92 13.66
N SER A 222 21.05 -4.14 13.42
CA SER A 222 20.87 -5.18 14.43
C SER A 222 19.90 -4.85 15.56
N ARG A 223 19.11 -3.78 15.45
CA ARG A 223 18.02 -3.47 16.38
C ARG A 223 16.89 -4.46 16.14
N ARG A 224 16.17 -4.85 17.18
CA ARG A 224 15.17 -5.94 17.09
C ARG A 224 13.85 -5.57 17.74
N LEU A 225 12.77 -6.04 17.12
CA LEU A 225 11.49 -6.33 17.77
C LEU A 225 11.52 -7.79 18.23
N SER A 226 11.01 -8.08 19.42
CA SER A 226 10.86 -9.44 19.94
C SER A 226 9.43 -9.68 20.40
N PHE A 227 8.89 -10.82 19.99
CA PHE A 227 7.48 -11.13 20.14
C PHE A 227 7.30 -12.22 21.19
N LYS A 228 6.29 -12.06 22.04
CA LYS A 228 5.81 -13.12 22.95
C LYS A 228 4.36 -13.39 22.64
N TYR A 229 3.95 -14.65 22.72
CA TYR A 229 2.62 -15.10 22.33
C TYR A 229 1.89 -15.76 23.50
N TYR A 230 0.56 -15.73 23.44
CA TYR A 230 -0.30 -16.66 24.17
C TYR A 230 -0.27 -18.04 23.50
N GLN A 231 -0.82 -19.07 24.17
CA GLN A 231 -0.85 -20.43 23.64
C GLN A 231 -1.62 -20.56 22.32
N ASN A 232 -2.63 -19.72 22.10
CA ASN A 232 -3.42 -19.65 20.86
C ASN A 232 -2.73 -18.85 19.74
N LYS A 233 -1.42 -18.61 19.83
CA LYS A 233 -0.60 -17.87 18.84
C LYS A 233 -0.99 -16.39 18.65
N LYS A 234 -1.82 -15.81 19.53
CA LYS A 234 -2.02 -14.35 19.59
C LYS A 234 -0.85 -13.65 20.27
N VAL A 235 -0.42 -12.52 19.72
CA VAL A 235 0.73 -11.80 20.28
C VAL A 235 0.34 -11.18 21.62
N LYS A 236 1.08 -11.51 22.66
CA LYS A 236 0.90 -10.99 24.01
C LYS A 236 1.63 -9.67 24.22
N SER A 237 2.85 -9.58 23.71
CA SER A 237 3.67 -8.36 23.83
C SER A 237 4.73 -8.30 22.74
N ILE A 238 5.08 -7.08 22.34
CA ILE A 238 6.20 -6.79 21.44
C ILE A 238 7.14 -5.84 22.15
N SER A 239 8.38 -6.27 22.38
CA SER A 239 9.44 -5.41 22.92
C SER A 239 10.34 -4.91 21.80
N GLY A 240 10.70 -3.63 21.84
CA GLY A 240 11.64 -3.00 20.93
C GLY A 240 12.90 -2.48 21.64
N PRO A 241 13.78 -1.76 20.92
CA PRO A 241 14.95 -1.11 21.50
C PRO A 241 14.60 -0.12 22.61
N ASN A 242 15.58 0.21 23.46
CA ASN A 242 15.47 1.22 24.52
C ASN A 242 14.32 0.99 25.53
N GLY A 243 13.89 -0.25 25.73
CA GLY A 243 12.83 -0.60 26.69
C GLY A 243 11.41 -0.32 26.20
N LEU A 244 11.22 -0.02 24.92
CA LEU A 244 9.88 0.12 24.33
C LEU A 244 9.11 -1.20 24.43
N LEU A 245 7.84 -1.12 24.82
CA LEU A 245 6.99 -2.29 25.03
C LEU A 245 5.56 -1.99 24.59
N VAL A 246 5.00 -2.88 23.78
CA VAL A 246 3.58 -2.93 23.45
C VAL A 246 2.97 -4.16 24.09
N GLU A 247 1.78 -4.01 24.68
CA GLU A 247 1.05 -5.09 25.34
C GLU A 247 -0.34 -5.24 24.74
N PHE A 248 -0.78 -6.50 24.58
CA PHE A 248 -2.07 -6.85 23.98
C PHE A 248 -2.84 -7.80 24.91
N LYS A 249 -4.16 -7.62 24.99
CA LYS A 249 -5.05 -8.66 25.53
C LYS A 249 -6.20 -8.91 24.57
N PHE A 250 -6.73 -10.12 24.69
CA PHE A 250 -7.82 -10.63 23.88
C PHE A 250 -9.00 -11.03 24.77
N ALA A 251 -10.21 -10.84 24.26
CA ALA A 251 -11.44 -11.45 24.75
C ALA A 251 -11.87 -12.54 23.76
N ASN A 252 -12.75 -13.46 24.17
CA ASN A 252 -13.29 -14.53 23.32
C ASN A 252 -12.21 -15.31 22.53
N LEU A 253 -11.00 -15.43 23.10
CA LEU A 253 -9.77 -15.97 22.49
C LEU A 253 -9.18 -15.14 21.33
N ASP A 254 -9.99 -14.58 20.44
CA ASP A 254 -9.55 -13.99 19.18
C ASP A 254 -9.81 -12.49 19.03
N ASP A 255 -10.66 -11.88 19.87
CA ASP A 255 -11.03 -10.47 19.76
C ASP A 255 -10.04 -9.60 20.53
N LEU A 256 -9.33 -8.71 19.86
CA LEU A 256 -8.38 -7.83 20.51
C LEU A 256 -9.10 -6.83 21.42
N SER A 257 -9.09 -7.03 22.73
CA SER A 257 -9.88 -6.21 23.66
C SER A 257 -9.21 -4.88 24.01
N TRP A 258 -7.87 -4.86 24.10
CA TRP A 258 -7.13 -3.60 24.28
C TRP A 258 -5.65 -3.72 23.91
N VAL A 259 -5.05 -2.56 23.67
CA VAL A 259 -3.61 -2.40 23.41
C VAL A 259 -3.04 -1.27 24.26
N LYS A 260 -1.91 -1.55 24.93
CA LYS A 260 -1.00 -0.52 25.44
C LYS A 260 0.10 -0.32 24.41
N ASN A 261 0.13 0.83 23.76
CA ASN A 261 1.20 1.11 22.80
C ASN A 261 2.52 1.45 23.50
N ALA A 262 3.59 1.58 22.71
CA ALA A 262 4.95 1.83 23.18
C ALA A 262 5.12 3.16 23.92
N TRP A 263 4.16 4.08 23.76
CA TRP A 263 4.11 5.37 24.45
C TRP A 263 3.21 5.36 25.70
N GLY A 264 2.79 4.18 26.15
CA GLY A 264 1.98 4.00 27.36
C GLY A 264 0.51 4.38 27.21
N LYS A 265 0.04 4.61 25.98
CA LYS A 265 -1.36 4.96 25.69
C LYS A 265 -2.19 3.69 25.49
N THR A 266 -3.37 3.68 26.09
CA THR A 266 -4.28 2.52 26.12
C THR A 266 -5.47 2.76 25.19
N TYR A 267 -5.71 1.81 24.29
CA TYR A 267 -6.85 1.77 23.38
C TYR A 267 -7.67 0.53 23.68
N THR A 268 -9.00 0.63 23.70
CA THR A 268 -9.89 -0.51 23.92
C THR A 268 -10.82 -0.71 22.74
N PHE A 269 -11.23 -1.96 22.51
CA PHE A 269 -12.05 -2.34 21.37
C PHE A 269 -13.17 -3.27 21.84
N GLU A 270 -14.36 -3.09 21.29
CA GLU A 270 -15.57 -3.86 21.59
C GLU A 270 -16.11 -4.48 20.30
N TYR A 271 -16.65 -5.69 20.40
CA TYR A 271 -17.07 -6.51 19.26
C TYR A 271 -18.51 -7.00 19.45
N ASP A 272 -19.19 -7.28 18.35
CA ASP A 272 -20.43 -8.06 18.39
C ASP A 272 -20.15 -9.58 18.40
N GLU A 273 -21.21 -10.39 18.43
CA GLU A 273 -21.11 -11.86 18.44
C GLU A 273 -20.56 -12.47 17.13
N LEU A 274 -20.43 -11.68 16.07
CA LEU A 274 -19.85 -12.07 14.77
C LEU A 274 -18.41 -11.58 14.62
N HIS A 275 -17.77 -11.12 15.70
CA HIS A 275 -16.42 -10.57 15.71
C HIS A 275 -16.25 -9.25 14.93
N ASN A 276 -17.34 -8.52 14.67
CA ASN A 276 -17.27 -7.21 14.04
C ASN A 276 -16.98 -6.12 15.09
N LEU A 277 -16.00 -5.24 14.82
CA LEU A 277 -15.62 -4.14 15.72
C LEU A 277 -16.73 -3.10 15.80
N THR A 278 -17.45 -3.05 16.91
CA THR A 278 -18.55 -2.10 17.11
C THR A 278 -18.10 -0.78 17.73
N LYS A 279 -16.96 -0.76 18.44
CA LYS A 279 -16.45 0.46 19.07
C LYS A 279 -14.94 0.39 19.33
N ALA A 280 -14.25 1.49 19.07
CA ALA A 280 -12.85 1.67 19.49
C ALA A 280 -12.71 2.95 20.30
N THR A 281 -12.06 2.88 21.47
CA THR A 281 -11.93 3.98 22.43
C THR A 281 -10.45 4.38 22.58
N TRP A 282 -10.20 5.69 22.54
CA TRP A 282 -8.87 6.30 22.68
C TRP A 282 -8.55 6.61 24.16
N PRO A 283 -7.28 6.89 24.49
CA PRO A 283 -6.86 7.19 25.87
C PRO A 283 -7.56 8.39 26.51
N ASP A 284 -8.05 9.33 25.70
CA ASP A 284 -8.80 10.51 26.13
C ASP A 284 -10.31 10.23 26.31
N LYS A 285 -10.72 8.95 26.24
CA LYS A 285 -12.09 8.44 26.36
C LYS A 285 -13.02 8.79 25.20
N THR A 286 -12.54 9.51 24.19
CA THR A 286 -13.29 9.64 22.93
C THR A 286 -13.27 8.31 22.18
N PHE A 287 -14.25 8.09 21.30
CA PHE A 287 -14.40 6.81 20.62
C PHE A 287 -14.98 6.99 19.23
N ILE A 288 -14.83 5.95 18.42
CA ILE A 288 -15.65 5.73 17.23
C ILE A 288 -16.62 4.59 17.49
N ALA A 289 -17.73 4.54 16.75
CA ALA A 289 -18.64 3.40 16.77
C ALA A 289 -19.01 2.99 15.34
N VAL A 290 -19.18 1.69 15.12
CA VAL A 290 -19.57 1.11 13.82
C VAL A 290 -20.81 0.25 14.02
N LYS A 291 -21.77 0.35 13.10
CA LYS A 291 -22.99 -0.44 13.06
C LYS A 291 -23.01 -1.28 11.80
N TYR A 292 -23.40 -2.54 11.93
CA TYR A 292 -23.40 -3.51 10.84
C TYR A 292 -24.79 -4.04 10.53
N ASP A 293 -24.97 -4.44 9.28
CA ASP A 293 -25.98 -5.41 8.87
C ASP A 293 -25.51 -6.81 9.26
N LYS A 294 -26.23 -7.48 10.18
CA LYS A 294 -25.87 -8.83 10.67
C LYS A 294 -25.99 -9.94 9.61
N LYS A 295 -26.63 -9.68 8.46
CA LYS A 295 -26.77 -10.67 7.38
C LYS A 295 -25.61 -10.61 6.39
N ASN A 296 -25.10 -9.40 6.10
CA ASN A 296 -24.16 -9.17 5.01
C ASN A 296 -22.80 -8.61 5.49
N ASP A 297 -22.65 -8.33 6.78
CA ASP A 297 -21.51 -7.65 7.41
C ASP A 297 -21.19 -6.28 6.79
N TRP A 298 -22.24 -5.61 6.26
CA TRP A 298 -22.11 -4.28 5.66
C TRP A 298 -22.20 -3.21 6.73
N VAL A 299 -21.31 -2.22 6.68
CA VAL A 299 -21.37 -1.08 7.58
C VAL A 299 -22.58 -0.21 7.24
N LEU A 300 -23.53 -0.08 8.16
CA LEU A 300 -24.73 0.75 8.03
C LEU A 300 -24.60 2.10 8.71
N GLY A 301 -23.68 2.23 9.66
CA GLY A 301 -23.41 3.52 10.29
C GLY A 301 -22.05 3.60 10.94
N PHE A 302 -21.50 4.81 10.95
CA PHE A 302 -20.21 5.13 11.56
C PHE A 302 -20.33 6.42 12.36
N THR A 303 -19.92 6.41 13.62
CA THR A 303 -19.83 7.61 14.46
C THR A 303 -18.36 7.93 14.68
N ASP A 304 -17.93 9.13 14.29
CA ASP A 304 -16.56 9.59 14.53
C ASP A 304 -16.36 10.14 15.96
N ARG A 305 -15.11 10.49 16.29
CA ARG A 305 -14.74 10.99 17.63
C ARG A 305 -15.32 12.36 17.94
N ASP A 306 -15.76 13.10 16.93
CA ASP A 306 -16.45 14.39 17.05
C ASP A 306 -17.98 14.21 17.18
N LYS A 307 -18.44 12.95 17.28
CA LYS A 307 -19.84 12.53 17.41
C LYS A 307 -20.70 12.83 16.18
N CYS A 308 -20.09 13.02 15.02
CA CYS A 308 -20.82 13.06 13.77
C CYS A 308 -21.18 11.64 13.34
N LEU A 309 -22.44 11.45 12.95
CA LEU A 309 -22.97 10.19 12.48
C LEU A 309 -23.02 10.16 10.96
N GLU A 310 -22.38 9.18 10.37
CA GLU A 310 -22.53 8.78 8.99
C GLU A 310 -23.49 7.59 8.92
N SER A 311 -24.52 7.69 8.06
CA SER A 311 -25.45 6.59 7.77
C SER A 311 -25.29 6.18 6.31
N TYR A 312 -25.19 4.87 6.07
CA TYR A 312 -24.94 4.31 4.75
C TYR A 312 -26.14 3.50 4.28
N LYS A 313 -26.50 3.65 3.00
CA LYS A 313 -27.52 2.85 2.32
C LYS A 313 -26.95 2.30 1.02
N TYR A 314 -27.15 1.01 0.79
CA TYR A 314 -26.69 0.28 -0.39
C TYR A 314 -27.90 -0.13 -1.22
N GLU A 315 -27.86 0.18 -2.51
CA GLU A 315 -28.97 -0.03 -3.43
C GLU A 315 -28.45 -0.58 -4.76
N PHE A 316 -29.30 -1.35 -5.45
CA PHE A 316 -28.92 -2.08 -6.65
C PHE A 316 -29.81 -1.68 -7.82
N SER A 317 -29.24 -1.63 -9.02
CA SER A 317 -29.99 -1.41 -10.25
C SER A 317 -31.04 -2.50 -10.44
N GLN A 318 -32.25 -2.13 -10.85
CA GLN A 318 -33.31 -3.09 -11.15
C GLN A 318 -32.97 -3.95 -12.38
N ASN A 319 -32.26 -3.37 -13.36
CA ASN A 319 -31.97 -4.01 -14.64
C ASN A 319 -30.64 -4.80 -14.61
N ASP A 320 -29.71 -4.42 -13.73
CA ASP A 320 -28.41 -5.08 -13.60
C ASP A 320 -27.90 -5.00 -12.15
N PRO A 321 -28.56 -5.68 -11.21
CA PRO A 321 -28.23 -5.59 -9.78
C PRO A 321 -26.85 -6.18 -9.46
N LYS A 322 -26.28 -7.01 -10.34
CA LYS A 322 -24.96 -7.61 -10.11
C LYS A 322 -23.83 -6.63 -10.43
N ASN A 323 -23.97 -5.86 -11.53
CA ASN A 323 -22.86 -5.04 -12.02
C ASN A 323 -23.11 -3.54 -11.86
N HIS A 324 -24.31 -3.11 -11.51
CA HIS A 324 -24.63 -1.71 -11.28
C HIS A 324 -25.33 -1.52 -9.94
N TYR A 325 -24.66 -0.84 -9.02
CA TYR A 325 -25.15 -0.53 -7.69
C TYR A 325 -24.64 0.82 -7.22
N TRP A 326 -25.24 1.34 -6.15
CA TRP A 326 -24.80 2.60 -5.56
C TRP A 326 -24.96 2.62 -4.05
N SER A 327 -24.17 3.48 -3.46
CA SER A 327 -24.14 3.75 -2.02
C SER A 327 -24.45 5.22 -1.79
N THR A 328 -25.31 5.50 -0.83
CA THR A 328 -25.53 6.87 -0.33
C THR A 328 -25.02 6.98 1.09
N VAL A 329 -24.37 8.10 1.40
CA VAL A 329 -23.88 8.43 2.74
C VAL A 329 -24.39 9.78 3.16
N LYS A 330 -24.97 9.81 4.36
CA LYS A 330 -25.42 11.05 4.99
C LYS A 330 -24.65 11.28 6.28
N LYS A 331 -23.91 12.40 6.36
CA LYS A 331 -23.17 12.80 7.56
C LYS A 331 -23.94 13.88 8.32
N THR A 332 -24.26 13.62 9.58
CA THR A 332 -24.97 14.55 10.46
C THR A 332 -24.15 14.81 11.73
N CYS A 333 -23.90 16.07 12.04
CA CYS A 333 -23.24 16.50 13.27
C CYS A 333 -24.25 17.27 14.13
N GLY A 334 -24.65 16.71 15.27
CA GLY A 334 -25.75 17.27 16.05
C GLY A 334 -27.07 17.24 15.25
N LYS A 335 -27.59 18.41 14.87
CA LYS A 335 -28.80 18.56 14.04
C LYS A 335 -28.51 18.94 12.58
N GLU A 336 -27.25 19.21 12.25
CA GLU A 336 -26.85 19.73 10.94
C GLU A 336 -26.39 18.60 10.01
N VAL A 337 -26.86 18.62 8.77
CA VAL A 337 -26.41 17.71 7.71
C VAL A 337 -25.20 18.33 7.04
N MET A 338 -24.03 17.72 7.25
CA MET A 338 -22.75 18.21 6.74
C MET A 338 -22.46 17.71 5.33
N ALA A 339 -22.97 16.53 4.98
CA ALA A 339 -22.79 15.93 3.67
C ALA A 339 -23.93 14.97 3.35
N ASP A 340 -24.30 14.94 2.08
CA ASP A 340 -25.23 13.97 1.49
C ASP A 340 -24.68 13.60 0.12
N ASN A 341 -24.03 12.44 0.05
CA ASN A 341 -23.23 12.03 -1.10
C ASN A 341 -23.72 10.70 -1.68
N LYS A 342 -23.54 10.54 -2.99
CA LYS A 342 -23.88 9.31 -3.73
C LYS A 342 -22.66 8.80 -4.48
N TYR A 343 -22.46 7.49 -4.48
CA TYR A 343 -21.39 6.80 -5.20
C TYR A 343 -22.01 5.65 -6.00
N GLU A 344 -21.92 5.71 -7.31
CA GLU A 344 -22.45 4.72 -8.24
C GLU A 344 -21.31 3.96 -8.90
N PHE A 345 -21.45 2.64 -9.00
CA PHE A 345 -20.40 1.73 -9.46
C PHE A 345 -20.93 0.86 -10.60
N TRP A 346 -20.19 0.82 -11.70
CA TRP A 346 -20.45 -0.08 -12.83
C TRP A 346 -19.29 -1.05 -13.00
N HIS A 347 -19.60 -2.33 -13.01
CA HIS A 347 -18.68 -3.40 -13.34
C HIS A 347 -18.98 -3.94 -14.72
N GLN A 348 -17.98 -4.52 -15.37
CA GLN A 348 -18.15 -5.21 -16.63
C GLN A 348 -17.35 -6.52 -16.59
N GLN A 349 -17.94 -7.58 -17.16
CA GLN A 349 -17.25 -8.85 -17.32
C GLN A 349 -16.40 -8.83 -18.59
N ARG A 350 -15.15 -9.29 -18.47
CA ARG A 350 -14.25 -9.50 -19.58
C ARG A 350 -14.52 -10.86 -20.25
N PRO A 351 -14.03 -11.09 -21.49
CA PRO A 351 -14.18 -12.38 -22.18
C PRO A 351 -13.60 -13.58 -21.43
N ASP A 352 -12.61 -13.36 -20.55
CA ASP A 352 -12.00 -14.39 -19.70
C ASP A 352 -12.85 -14.75 -18.46
N GLY A 353 -13.99 -14.06 -18.27
CA GLY A 353 -14.91 -14.24 -17.15
C GLY A 353 -14.62 -13.38 -15.93
N GLN A 354 -13.48 -12.66 -15.87
CA GLN A 354 -13.18 -11.77 -14.76
C GLN A 354 -13.98 -10.47 -14.84
N TYR A 355 -14.36 -9.91 -13.70
CA TYR A 355 -15.02 -8.61 -13.63
C TYR A 355 -14.01 -7.51 -13.30
N PHE A 356 -14.20 -6.33 -13.87
CA PHE A 356 -13.47 -5.13 -13.50
C PHE A 356 -14.44 -3.97 -13.22
N LEU A 357 -14.01 -3.05 -12.36
CA LEU A 357 -14.71 -1.78 -12.16
C LEU A 357 -14.51 -0.91 -13.40
N GLN A 358 -15.57 -0.72 -14.18
CA GLN A 358 -15.55 0.01 -15.43
C GLN A 358 -15.67 1.53 -15.19
N ARG A 359 -16.56 1.91 -14.28
CA ARG A 359 -16.91 3.32 -14.04
C ARG A 359 -17.31 3.56 -12.58
N VAL A 360 -16.99 4.74 -12.09
CA VAL A 360 -17.48 5.27 -10.82
C VAL A 360 -18.01 6.68 -11.06
N MET A 361 -19.23 6.95 -10.57
CA MET A 361 -19.79 8.30 -10.56
C MET A 361 -20.05 8.71 -9.12
N THR A 362 -19.52 9.85 -8.71
CA THR A 362 -19.68 10.37 -7.36
C THR A 362 -20.32 11.74 -7.39
N THR A 363 -21.38 11.92 -6.60
CA THR A 363 -21.98 13.22 -6.34
C THR A 363 -21.66 13.60 -4.91
N VAL A 364 -20.87 14.65 -4.72
CA VAL A 364 -20.46 15.15 -3.41
C VAL A 364 -20.82 16.62 -3.31
N ASN A 365 -21.73 16.96 -2.39
CA ASN A 365 -22.24 18.33 -2.20
C ASN A 365 -22.62 19.02 -3.53
N GLY A 366 -23.26 18.27 -4.44
CA GLY A 366 -23.69 18.74 -5.77
C GLY A 366 -22.63 18.72 -6.88
N SER A 367 -21.34 18.53 -6.57
CA SER A 367 -20.30 18.32 -7.58
C SER A 367 -20.28 16.87 -8.06
N VAL A 368 -20.26 16.67 -9.38
CA VAL A 368 -20.21 15.35 -9.99
C VAL A 368 -18.82 15.05 -10.52
N THR A 369 -18.27 13.92 -10.09
CA THR A 369 -17.05 13.33 -10.66
C THR A 369 -17.40 11.99 -11.30
N ASP A 370 -16.89 11.75 -12.49
CA ASP A 370 -17.16 10.58 -13.31
C ASP A 370 -15.83 10.00 -13.82
N ILE A 371 -15.50 8.82 -13.33
CA ILE A 371 -14.22 8.15 -13.58
C ILE A 371 -14.50 6.88 -14.37
N SER A 372 -13.77 6.69 -15.47
CA SER A 372 -13.74 5.43 -16.20
C SER A 372 -12.37 4.79 -16.07
N TYR A 373 -12.31 3.46 -16.00
CA TYR A 373 -11.10 2.70 -15.74
C TYR A 373 -10.71 1.80 -16.91
N HIS A 374 -9.41 1.53 -17.01
CA HIS A 374 -8.82 0.63 -17.96
C HIS A 374 -9.19 -0.82 -17.63
N GLU A 375 -9.63 -1.60 -18.61
CA GLU A 375 -10.13 -2.98 -18.41
C GLU A 375 -9.09 -3.95 -17.81
N VAL A 376 -7.82 -3.79 -18.21
CA VAL A 376 -6.71 -4.64 -17.76
C VAL A 376 -6.08 -4.11 -16.48
N PHE A 377 -5.69 -2.83 -16.45
CA PHE A 377 -4.89 -2.28 -15.36
C PHE A 377 -5.71 -1.77 -14.16
N GLY A 378 -7.02 -1.60 -14.30
CA GLY A 378 -7.86 -1.01 -13.25
C GLY A 378 -7.48 0.44 -12.90
N LYS A 379 -6.72 1.13 -13.77
CA LYS A 379 -6.29 2.52 -13.60
C LYS A 379 -7.22 3.48 -14.38
N PRO A 380 -7.41 4.73 -13.93
CA PRO A 380 -8.28 5.67 -14.64
C PRO A 380 -7.83 5.90 -16.09
N ILE A 381 -8.76 5.86 -17.05
CA ILE A 381 -8.55 6.33 -18.44
C ILE A 381 -9.18 7.71 -18.67
N SER A 382 -10.13 8.08 -17.81
CA SER A 382 -10.83 9.34 -17.87
C SER A 382 -11.29 9.71 -16.46
N ILE A 383 -11.02 10.94 -16.04
CA ILE A 383 -11.60 11.56 -14.85
C ILE A 383 -12.27 12.84 -15.33
N ARG A 384 -13.59 12.93 -15.21
CA ARG A 384 -14.35 14.12 -15.54
C ARG A 384 -14.94 14.70 -14.26
N ARG A 385 -14.68 15.97 -13.98
CA ARG A 385 -15.30 16.71 -12.88
C ARG A 385 -16.07 17.87 -13.50
N ASN A 386 -17.39 17.81 -13.42
CA ASN A 386 -18.28 18.74 -14.13
C ASN A 386 -17.93 18.79 -15.64
N ALA A 387 -17.48 19.95 -16.15
CA ALA A 387 -17.10 20.13 -17.56
C ALA A 387 -15.64 19.76 -17.87
N GLU A 388 -14.78 19.69 -16.86
CA GLU A 388 -13.34 19.45 -17.05
C GLU A 388 -13.03 17.96 -17.09
N ARG A 389 -12.05 17.58 -17.92
CA ARG A 389 -11.67 16.18 -18.14
C ARG A 389 -10.16 16.01 -18.17
N ILE A 390 -9.66 15.02 -17.44
CA ILE A 390 -8.32 14.46 -17.61
C ILE A 390 -8.45 13.08 -18.27
N SER A 391 -7.65 12.80 -19.28
CA SER A 391 -7.50 11.47 -19.87
C SER A 391 -6.11 10.90 -19.64
N TYR A 392 -6.04 9.57 -19.65
CA TYR A 392 -4.81 8.81 -19.47
C TYR A 392 -4.65 7.79 -20.58
N GLU A 393 -3.41 7.63 -21.05
CA GLU A 393 -3.00 6.52 -21.89
C GLU A 393 -1.90 5.74 -21.18
N TYR A 394 -1.85 4.43 -21.38
CA TYR A 394 -0.87 3.54 -20.75
C TYR A 394 -0.06 2.79 -21.80
N TYR A 395 1.19 2.47 -21.48
CA TYR A 395 1.97 1.47 -22.20
C TYR A 395 1.44 0.05 -21.94
N PRO A 396 1.79 -0.94 -22.77
CA PRO A 396 1.34 -2.34 -22.57
C PRO A 396 1.73 -2.96 -21.21
N ASP A 397 2.75 -2.41 -20.53
CA ASP A 397 3.21 -2.81 -19.19
C ASP A 397 2.53 -2.01 -18.06
N GLY A 398 1.53 -1.18 -18.37
CA GLY A 398 0.73 -0.43 -17.41
C GLY A 398 1.37 0.87 -16.89
N LEU A 399 2.54 1.26 -17.39
CA LEU A 399 3.15 2.57 -17.11
C LEU A 399 2.37 3.69 -17.82
N VAL A 400 2.23 4.85 -17.18
CA VAL A 400 1.52 6.00 -17.76
C VAL A 400 2.29 6.51 -18.98
N LYS A 401 1.66 6.56 -20.14
CA LYS A 401 2.23 7.08 -21.39
C LYS A 401 1.88 8.55 -21.59
N VAL A 402 0.61 8.90 -21.38
CA VAL A 402 0.09 10.25 -21.54
C VAL A 402 -0.84 10.59 -20.38
N LYS A 403 -0.74 11.83 -19.87
CA LYS A 403 -1.80 12.50 -19.10
C LYS A 403 -2.22 13.76 -19.87
N ALA A 404 -3.51 13.97 -20.11
CA ALA A 404 -3.98 15.12 -20.88
C ALA A 404 -5.21 15.77 -20.24
N SER A 405 -5.24 17.10 -20.25
CA SER A 405 -6.37 17.97 -19.92
C SER A 405 -6.59 18.95 -21.09
N PRO A 406 -7.64 19.80 -21.08
CA PRO A 406 -7.82 20.81 -22.12
C PRO A 406 -6.65 21.80 -22.24
N THR A 407 -5.92 22.06 -21.15
CA THR A 407 -4.85 23.08 -21.10
C THR A 407 -3.45 22.49 -21.09
N ALA A 408 -3.27 21.18 -20.87
CA ALA A 408 -1.96 20.55 -20.80
C ALA A 408 -1.96 19.10 -21.28
N ARG A 409 -0.92 18.70 -22.02
CA ARG A 409 -0.64 17.30 -22.41
C ARG A 409 0.78 16.92 -22.02
N MET A 410 0.90 15.97 -21.10
CA MET A 410 2.15 15.43 -20.58
C MET A 410 2.44 14.06 -21.21
N ASN A 411 3.61 13.90 -21.84
CA ASN A 411 4.08 12.64 -22.40
C ASN A 411 5.24 12.14 -21.54
N TYR A 412 5.19 10.86 -21.17
CA TYR A 412 6.13 10.24 -20.25
C TYR A 412 7.00 9.22 -20.98
N GLU A 413 8.30 9.29 -20.73
CA GLU A 413 9.27 8.27 -21.13
C GLU A 413 9.92 7.69 -19.87
N TYR A 414 10.39 6.45 -19.98
CA TYR A 414 10.93 5.70 -18.85
C TYR A 414 12.34 5.21 -19.14
N ASP A 415 13.14 5.09 -18.08
CA ASP A 415 14.41 4.39 -18.14
C ASP A 415 14.14 2.91 -18.50
N PRO A 416 14.80 2.36 -19.54
CA PRO A 416 14.47 1.04 -20.06
C PRO A 416 14.74 -0.10 -19.07
N LYS A 417 15.65 0.10 -18.10
CA LYS A 417 16.04 -0.91 -17.11
C LYS A 417 15.33 -0.69 -15.78
N ILE A 418 15.30 0.56 -15.31
CA ILE A 418 14.83 0.92 -13.98
C ILE A 418 13.31 1.17 -13.97
N LYS A 419 12.69 1.40 -15.14
CA LYS A 419 11.25 1.65 -15.31
C LYS A 419 10.73 2.87 -14.52
N LYS A 420 11.61 3.80 -14.19
CA LYS A 420 11.29 5.12 -13.63
C LYS A 420 11.26 6.17 -14.73
N VAL A 421 10.46 7.21 -14.55
CA VAL A 421 10.31 8.31 -15.52
C VAL A 421 11.68 8.93 -15.82
N SER A 422 12.09 8.91 -17.09
CA SER A 422 13.36 9.46 -17.58
C SER A 422 13.17 10.81 -18.27
N SER A 423 11.98 11.08 -18.81
CA SER A 423 11.64 12.35 -19.44
C SER A 423 10.14 12.62 -19.32
N VAL A 424 9.78 13.89 -19.15
CA VAL A 424 8.40 14.37 -19.25
C VAL A 424 8.38 15.57 -20.19
N THR A 425 7.59 15.49 -21.25
CA THR A 425 7.33 16.62 -22.16
C THR A 425 5.89 17.11 -22.01
N THR A 426 5.74 18.33 -21.53
CA THR A 426 4.45 18.99 -21.29
C THR A 426 4.20 20.05 -22.35
N ASN A 427 3.16 19.88 -23.15
CA ASN A 427 2.64 20.91 -24.04
C ASN A 427 1.49 21.64 -23.36
N PHE A 428 1.52 22.96 -23.32
CA PHE A 428 0.45 23.80 -22.78
C PHE A 428 -0.38 24.39 -23.91
N PHE A 429 -1.70 24.47 -23.72
CA PHE A 429 -2.67 24.91 -24.73
C PHE A 429 -3.54 26.05 -24.19
N ASN A 430 -3.97 26.95 -25.08
CA ASN A 430 -4.97 27.95 -24.76
C ASN A 430 -6.39 27.37 -24.85
N GLU A 431 -7.39 28.18 -24.49
CA GLU A 431 -8.81 27.80 -24.55
C GLU A 431 -9.30 27.40 -25.96
N LYS A 432 -8.60 27.84 -27.02
CA LYS A 432 -8.90 27.47 -28.42
C LYS A 432 -8.18 26.18 -28.86
N GLY A 433 -7.47 25.51 -27.95
CA GLY A 433 -6.70 24.29 -28.22
C GLY A 433 -5.37 24.52 -28.96
N ALA A 434 -4.93 25.76 -29.13
CA ALA A 434 -3.65 26.06 -29.76
C ALA A 434 -2.50 25.95 -28.73
N LYS A 435 -1.38 25.32 -29.13
CA LYS A 435 -0.21 25.14 -28.28
C LYS A 435 0.47 26.48 -28.00
N ILE A 436 0.59 26.84 -26.72
CA ILE A 436 1.24 28.07 -26.23
C ILE A 436 2.74 27.84 -26.02
N SER A 437 3.09 26.74 -25.34
CA SER A 437 4.48 26.46 -24.97
C SER A 437 4.71 24.96 -24.77
N THR A 438 5.99 24.58 -24.73
CA THR A 438 6.43 23.23 -24.40
C THR A 438 7.49 23.35 -23.30
N LYS A 439 7.32 22.57 -22.22
CA LYS A 439 8.35 22.38 -21.19
C LYS A 439 8.79 20.93 -21.17
N THR A 440 10.07 20.70 -20.91
CA THR A 440 10.63 19.35 -20.82
C THR A 440 11.42 19.21 -19.53
N SER A 441 11.27 18.08 -18.85
CA SER A 441 12.11 17.68 -17.71
C SER A 441 12.76 16.33 -17.99
N GLN A 442 14.02 16.17 -17.60
CA GLN A 442 14.82 14.97 -17.84
C GLN A 442 15.46 14.49 -16.54
N PHE A 443 15.50 13.18 -16.36
CA PHE A 443 15.95 12.51 -15.14
C PHE A 443 16.92 11.39 -15.49
N LYS A 444 17.97 11.24 -14.68
CA LYS A 444 18.88 10.09 -14.73
C LYS A 444 19.04 9.49 -13.35
N TYR A 445 19.22 8.19 -13.32
CA TYR A 445 19.32 7.42 -12.10
C TYR A 445 20.68 6.72 -11.99
N ASP A 446 21.13 6.49 -10.76
CA ASP A 446 22.26 5.60 -10.50
C ASP A 446 21.84 4.12 -10.72
N GLY A 447 22.81 3.20 -10.59
CA GLY A 447 22.55 1.77 -10.74
C GLY A 447 21.60 1.16 -9.70
N LYS A 448 21.29 1.90 -8.62
CA LYS A 448 20.32 1.52 -7.58
C LYS A 448 18.95 2.19 -7.77
N GLY A 449 18.76 2.99 -8.83
CA GLY A 449 17.51 3.70 -9.09
C GLY A 449 17.30 4.97 -8.27
N ASN A 450 18.34 5.50 -7.61
CA ASN A 450 18.31 6.81 -6.97
C ASN A 450 18.49 7.93 -8.02
N LEU A 451 17.78 9.05 -7.86
CA LEU A 451 17.86 10.16 -8.81
C LEU A 451 19.24 10.80 -8.75
N ALA A 452 20.09 10.60 -9.74
CA ALA A 452 21.44 11.14 -9.78
C ALA A 452 21.49 12.54 -10.43
N PHE A 453 20.57 12.80 -11.36
CA PHE A 453 20.51 14.05 -12.10
C PHE A 453 19.08 14.39 -12.52
N ALA A 454 18.73 15.67 -12.45
CA ALA A 454 17.49 16.20 -12.98
C ALA A 454 17.74 17.57 -13.65
N GLN A 455 17.05 17.85 -14.75
CA GLN A 455 17.05 19.17 -15.38
C GLN A 455 15.71 19.47 -16.03
N ASN A 456 15.40 20.76 -16.21
CA ASN A 456 14.26 21.20 -17.00
C ASN A 456 14.64 22.20 -18.10
N SER A 457 13.68 22.48 -18.99
CA SER A 457 13.82 23.43 -20.10
C SER A 457 14.01 24.88 -19.66
N ASP A 458 13.69 25.20 -18.41
CA ASP A 458 13.88 26.54 -17.83
C ASP A 458 15.34 26.74 -17.33
N GLY A 459 16.20 25.73 -17.50
CA GLY A 459 17.63 25.79 -17.19
C GLY A 459 17.98 25.39 -15.76
N GLN A 460 17.00 24.99 -14.94
CA GLN A 460 17.25 24.44 -13.61
C GLN A 460 17.89 23.05 -13.75
N LYS A 461 18.91 22.80 -12.93
CA LYS A 461 19.68 21.56 -12.92
C LYS A 461 19.99 21.17 -11.50
N ILE A 462 19.90 19.88 -11.21
CA ILE A 462 20.26 19.29 -9.93
C ILE A 462 21.10 18.04 -10.17
N ASN A 463 22.21 17.91 -9.45
CA ASN A 463 22.97 16.68 -9.31
C ASN A 463 22.87 16.21 -7.86
N MET A 464 22.75 14.90 -7.67
CA MET A 464 22.64 14.30 -6.33
C MET A 464 23.58 13.12 -6.18
N THR A 465 24.07 12.95 -4.97
CA THR A 465 24.76 11.72 -4.56
C THR A 465 24.11 11.19 -3.29
N TYR A 466 24.37 9.92 -3.03
CA TYR A 466 23.76 9.19 -1.93
C TYR A 466 24.84 8.49 -1.13
N ASP A 467 24.59 8.33 0.16
CA ASP A 467 25.40 7.45 0.99
C ASP A 467 25.10 5.97 0.69
N ASN A 468 25.80 5.06 1.37
CA ASN A 468 25.61 3.63 1.19
C ASN A 468 24.21 3.14 1.60
N ARG A 469 23.48 3.89 2.44
CA ARG A 469 22.11 3.63 2.89
C ARG A 469 21.06 4.25 1.95
N GLY A 470 21.49 4.96 0.90
CA GLY A 470 20.60 5.58 -0.07
C GLY A 470 19.98 6.91 0.35
N ARG A 471 20.51 7.54 1.40
CA ARG A 471 20.09 8.88 1.82
C ARG A 471 20.89 9.93 1.06
N ILE A 472 20.32 11.11 0.87
CA ILE A 472 20.95 12.19 0.10
C ILE A 472 22.22 12.64 0.81
N ALA A 473 23.39 12.40 0.22
CA ALA A 473 24.67 12.87 0.75
C ALA A 473 25.00 14.28 0.23
N THR A 474 24.73 14.55 -1.05
CA THR A 474 24.94 15.87 -1.64
C THR A 474 23.83 16.26 -2.61
N ILE A 475 23.50 17.55 -2.65
CA ILE A 475 22.69 18.16 -3.72
C ILE A 475 23.48 19.33 -4.30
N THR A 476 23.62 19.41 -5.61
CA THR A 476 24.28 20.51 -6.31
C THR A 476 23.36 21.11 -7.35
N ASP A 477 23.06 22.40 -7.24
CA ASP A 477 22.18 23.10 -8.19
C ASP A 477 22.91 23.66 -9.44
N GLN A 478 22.15 24.30 -10.34
CA GLN A 478 22.66 24.91 -11.57
C GLN A 478 23.68 26.03 -11.33
N ALA A 479 23.59 26.72 -10.19
CA ALA A 479 24.54 27.74 -9.77
C ALA A 479 25.77 27.13 -9.07
N LYS A 480 25.97 25.81 -9.18
CA LYS A 480 27.00 25.01 -8.51
C LYS A 480 26.92 25.13 -6.98
N LYS A 481 25.74 25.46 -6.45
CA LYS A 481 25.52 25.47 -5.02
C LYS A 481 25.37 24.03 -4.53
N VAL A 482 26.39 23.56 -3.79
CA VAL A 482 26.42 22.30 -3.05
C VAL A 482 25.80 22.40 -1.65
N VAL A 483 24.93 21.46 -1.29
CA VAL A 483 24.53 21.14 0.09
C VAL A 483 25.04 19.75 0.41
N LYS A 484 25.71 19.58 1.56
CA LYS A 484 26.16 18.27 2.05
C LYS A 484 25.38 17.90 3.30
N ILE A 485 24.97 16.64 3.40
CA ILE A 485 24.20 16.13 4.54
C ILE A 485 24.89 14.88 5.06
N GLU A 486 25.13 14.86 6.36
CA GLU A 486 25.55 13.69 7.12
C GLU A 486 24.44 13.34 8.11
N TYR A 487 24.40 12.07 8.51
CA TYR A 487 23.31 11.51 9.28
C TYR A 487 23.81 10.84 10.56
N GLU A 488 23.02 10.92 11.62
CA GLU A 488 23.21 10.10 12.80
C GLU A 488 22.57 8.72 12.59
N GLU A 489 23.41 7.69 12.63
CA GLU A 489 22.99 6.35 12.17
C GLU A 489 21.97 5.67 13.07
N ARG A 490 21.89 6.05 14.35
CA ARG A 490 20.96 5.43 15.30
C ARG A 490 19.48 5.64 14.90
N TYR A 491 19.17 6.80 14.31
CA TYR A 491 17.81 7.21 13.97
C TYR A 491 17.62 7.53 12.49
N GLY A 492 18.69 7.48 11.70
CA GLY A 492 18.66 7.85 10.29
C GLY A 492 18.39 9.34 10.02
N LYS A 493 18.55 10.22 11.02
CA LYS A 493 18.22 11.65 10.93
C LYS A 493 19.44 12.50 10.58
N PRO A 494 19.28 13.64 9.88
CA PRO A 494 20.40 14.54 9.57
C PRO A 494 21.11 15.03 10.83
N SER A 495 22.42 14.85 10.94
CA SER A 495 23.26 15.31 12.05
C SER A 495 24.12 16.52 11.69
N VAL A 496 24.55 16.62 10.43
CA VAL A 496 25.33 17.76 9.94
C VAL A 496 24.82 18.16 8.56
N VAL A 497 24.44 19.43 8.40
CA VAL A 497 24.09 20.02 7.12
C VAL A 497 25.05 21.13 6.82
N THR A 498 25.91 20.93 5.83
CA THR A 498 26.97 21.89 5.48
C THR A 498 26.67 22.55 4.15
N ARG A 499 26.80 23.88 4.14
CA ARG A 499 26.90 24.67 2.93
C ARG A 499 28.35 25.16 2.76
N PRO A 500 29.16 24.56 1.88
CA PRO A 500 30.55 24.98 1.66
C PRO A 500 30.62 26.47 1.32
N GLY A 501 31.50 27.18 2.01
CA GLY A 501 31.69 28.64 1.88
C GLY A 501 30.65 29.51 2.59
N LEU A 502 29.65 28.94 3.27
CA LEU A 502 28.66 29.70 4.05
C LEU A 502 28.66 29.31 5.53
N GLY A 503 28.59 28.01 5.85
CA GLY A 503 28.50 27.55 7.23
C GLY A 503 27.89 26.15 7.36
N THR A 504 27.72 25.72 8.60
CA THR A 504 27.25 24.38 8.96
C THR A 504 26.18 24.44 10.05
N ILE A 505 25.18 23.58 9.95
CA ILE A 505 24.20 23.30 10.99
C ILE A 505 24.51 21.93 11.56
N VAL A 506 24.72 21.84 12.87
CA VAL A 506 24.92 20.58 13.60
C VAL A 506 23.71 20.30 14.47
N VAL A 507 23.16 19.10 14.37
CA VAL A 507 21.99 18.65 15.13
C VAL A 507 22.39 17.43 15.96
N SER A 508 22.09 17.48 17.25
CA SER A 508 22.23 16.34 18.15
C SER A 508 20.86 15.85 18.60
N TYR A 509 20.75 14.55 18.87
CA TYR A 509 19.50 13.91 19.25
C TYR A 509 19.59 13.27 20.64
N LYS A 510 18.47 13.23 21.34
CA LYS A 510 18.30 12.51 22.61
C LYS A 510 18.25 10.99 22.36
N SER A 511 18.25 10.18 23.41
CA SER A 511 18.11 8.71 23.33
C SER A 511 16.77 8.22 22.77
N ASN A 512 15.74 9.08 22.76
CA ASN A 512 14.43 8.81 22.14
C ASN A 512 14.35 9.33 20.68
N GLY A 513 15.43 9.85 20.11
CA GLY A 513 15.49 10.37 18.74
C GLY A 513 14.91 11.77 18.54
N GLU A 514 14.45 12.45 19.59
CA GLU A 514 14.06 13.87 19.52
C GLU A 514 15.30 14.78 19.41
N ILE A 515 15.13 15.96 18.81
CA ILE A 515 16.20 16.97 18.75
C ILE A 515 16.58 17.38 20.17
N ASN A 516 17.86 17.31 20.49
CA ASN A 516 18.45 17.78 21.73
C ASN A 516 18.94 19.22 21.59
N LYS A 517 19.80 19.47 20.59
CA LYS A 517 20.41 20.78 20.32
C LYS A 517 20.61 20.97 18.82
N VAL A 518 20.39 22.20 18.35
CA VAL A 518 20.80 22.67 17.02
C VAL A 518 21.85 23.76 17.23
N ASP A 519 23.00 23.62 16.58
CA ASP A 519 24.14 24.54 16.69
C ASP A 519 24.51 25.06 15.30
N SER A 520 24.50 26.39 15.12
CA SER A 520 24.91 27.03 13.87
C SER A 520 25.11 28.53 14.06
N LYS A 521 26.31 29.04 13.74
CA LYS A 521 26.61 30.49 13.77
C LYS A 521 25.90 31.23 12.62
N GLU A 522 25.85 30.62 11.43
CA GLU A 522 25.23 31.16 10.22
C GLU A 522 23.87 30.51 9.91
N GLY A 523 23.25 29.88 10.92
CA GLY A 523 22.10 28.98 10.80
C GLY A 523 20.95 29.49 9.93
N PRO A 524 20.45 30.72 10.10
CA PRO A 524 19.37 31.26 9.27
C PRO A 524 19.74 31.31 7.77
N SER A 525 20.96 31.76 7.45
CA SER A 525 21.43 31.86 6.07
C SER A 525 21.66 30.48 5.45
N VAL A 526 22.23 29.53 6.21
CA VAL A 526 22.41 28.15 5.76
C VAL A 526 21.05 27.49 5.51
N ALA A 527 20.13 27.59 6.46
CA ALA A 527 18.79 27.01 6.34
C ALA A 527 18.02 27.55 5.12
N MET A 528 18.08 28.86 4.87
CA MET A 528 17.44 29.48 3.71
C MET A 528 18.01 28.95 2.38
N GLN A 529 19.33 28.81 2.27
CA GLN A 529 19.94 28.26 1.05
C GLN A 529 19.64 26.78 0.86
N VAL A 530 19.66 26.00 1.95
CA VAL A 530 19.27 24.58 1.90
C VAL A 530 17.82 24.46 1.42
N ALA A 531 16.88 25.21 2.01
CA ALA A 531 15.48 25.21 1.59
C ALA A 531 15.33 25.60 0.10
N SER A 532 16.06 26.62 -0.36
CA SER A 532 16.05 27.01 -1.77
C SER A 532 16.55 25.90 -2.70
N THR A 533 17.61 25.18 -2.33
CA THR A 533 18.12 24.05 -3.11
C THR A 533 17.11 22.89 -3.16
N PHE A 534 16.41 22.61 -2.06
CA PHE A 534 15.35 21.58 -2.02
C PHE A 534 14.12 21.99 -2.83
N ASN A 535 13.67 23.25 -2.75
CA ASN A 535 12.57 23.74 -3.57
C ASN A 535 12.88 23.63 -5.07
N ASN A 536 14.11 24.00 -5.46
CA ASN A 536 14.55 23.84 -6.85
C ASN A 536 14.54 22.36 -7.29
N LEU A 537 14.94 21.43 -6.41
CA LEU A 537 14.79 20.00 -6.69
C LEU A 537 13.31 19.61 -6.87
N LEU A 538 12.43 20.02 -5.96
CA LEU A 538 10.99 19.74 -6.05
C LEU A 538 10.38 20.27 -7.35
N ASP A 539 10.71 21.49 -7.75
CA ASP A 539 10.23 22.11 -8.99
C ASP A 539 10.64 21.31 -10.23
N VAL A 540 11.90 20.85 -10.28
CA VAL A 540 12.43 20.10 -11.42
C VAL A 540 11.83 18.69 -11.51
N ILE A 541 11.56 18.04 -10.38
CA ILE A 541 11.00 16.68 -10.36
C ILE A 541 9.48 16.65 -10.40
N ALA A 542 8.81 17.76 -10.09
CA ALA A 542 7.35 17.84 -10.01
C ALA A 542 6.66 17.22 -11.23
N PRO A 543 7.08 17.43 -12.49
CA PRO A 543 6.40 16.82 -13.64
C PRO A 543 6.42 15.29 -13.66
N ALA A 544 7.38 14.63 -13.01
CA ALA A 544 7.43 13.17 -12.92
C ALA A 544 6.47 12.60 -11.86
N THR A 545 6.05 13.43 -10.90
CA THR A 545 5.17 13.05 -9.78
C THR A 545 3.85 13.83 -9.78
N ALA A 546 3.65 14.73 -10.73
CA ALA A 546 2.52 15.63 -10.75
C ALA A 546 1.22 14.88 -11.07
N GLU A 547 0.20 15.20 -10.29
CA GLU A 547 -1.17 14.98 -10.71
C GLU A 547 -1.67 16.21 -11.47
N LEU A 548 -2.47 15.96 -12.50
CA LEU A 548 -3.29 17.02 -13.08
C LEU A 548 -4.53 17.15 -12.19
N TYR A 549 -4.84 18.38 -11.79
CA TYR A 549 -6.01 18.66 -10.95
C TYR A 549 -7.14 19.21 -11.82
N LEU A 550 -8.37 18.87 -11.42
CA LEU A 550 -9.65 19.31 -11.99
C LEU A 550 -10.37 20.26 -11.03
#